data_AF-A0A972QV36-F1
#
_entry.id   AF-A0A972QV36-F1
#
_cell.length_a   1.000
_cell.length_b   1.000
_cell.length_c   1.000
_cell.angle_alpha   90.00
_cell.angle_beta   90.00
_cell.angle_gamma   90.00
#
_symmetry.space_group_name_H-M   'P 1'
#
loop_
_entity.id
_entity.type
_entity.pdbx_description
1 polymer ?
#
loop_
_entity_poly.entity_id
_entity_poly.type
_entity_poly.pdbx_seq_one_letter_code
_entity_poly.pdbx_strand_id
1 'polypeptide(L)'
;MEKFNPGVPSDLVAHAGIPLILAYLLRLNPIIAVFCGMLPDLVDKPLSYVFEMGGRYIAHTLLFVLVVSIAFALWRRRHGLAAFIGGISHLVIDWSVPWFYPFKEYSFRHYHYDIPEFFDEYFRFSNVGIDLIWMSGAAAVVFVCLWLARRYSKRRSQRE
;
A
#
# COMPACT_ATOMS: atom_id res chain seq x y z
N MET A 1 -8.31 -2.83 29.90
CA MET A 1 -8.91 -2.83 28.56
C MET A 1 -8.46 -1.57 27.86
N GLU A 2 -7.35 -1.64 27.15
CA GLU A 2 -6.85 -0.52 26.34
C GLU A 2 -7.76 -0.42 25.13
N LYS A 3 -8.43 0.73 24.94
CA LYS A 3 -9.32 0.94 23.81
C LYS A 3 -8.53 0.72 22.52
N PHE A 4 -8.96 -0.24 21.72
CA PHE A 4 -8.58 -0.36 20.31
C PHE A 4 -8.76 1.01 19.68
N ASN A 5 -7.64 1.65 19.33
CA ASN A 5 -7.66 2.88 18.56
C ASN A 5 -7.84 2.41 17.12
N PRO A 6 -9.04 2.52 16.53
CA PRO A 6 -9.23 2.11 15.14
C PRO A 6 -8.25 2.93 14.33
N GLY A 7 -7.32 2.25 13.67
CA GLY A 7 -6.34 2.90 12.81
C GLY A 7 -7.08 3.88 11.92
N VAL A 8 -6.54 5.09 11.82
CA VAL A 8 -7.16 6.18 11.07
C VAL A 8 -7.48 5.65 9.66
N PRO A 9 -8.65 5.92 9.07
CA PRO A 9 -9.02 5.50 7.72
C PRO A 9 -7.97 5.85 6.63
N SER A 10 -7.03 6.74 6.94
CA SER A 10 -5.87 7.11 6.13
C SER A 10 -5.00 5.95 5.63
N ASP A 11 -5.01 4.80 6.29
CA ASP A 11 -4.06 3.73 5.98
C ASP A 11 -4.33 3.14 4.60
N LEU A 12 -5.58 2.79 4.25
CA LEU A 12 -5.90 2.21 2.93
C LEU A 12 -5.52 3.17 1.78
N VAL A 13 -5.79 4.46 1.96
CA VAL A 13 -5.45 5.49 0.96
C VAL A 13 -3.96 5.67 0.83
N ALA A 14 -3.22 5.64 1.93
CA ALA A 14 -1.76 5.69 1.87
C ALA A 14 -1.21 4.47 1.12
N HIS A 15 -1.71 3.28 1.47
CA HIS A 15 -1.30 1.99 0.90
C HIS A 15 -1.65 1.83 -0.58
N ALA A 16 -2.68 2.50 -1.10
CA ALA A 16 -3.00 2.51 -2.54
C ALA A 16 -2.42 3.74 -3.27
N GLY A 17 -2.50 4.91 -2.66
CA GLY A 17 -2.13 6.19 -3.25
C GLY A 17 -0.63 6.36 -3.46
N ILE A 18 0.20 5.96 -2.47
CA ILE A 18 1.65 6.07 -2.58
C ILE A 18 2.20 5.17 -3.70
N PRO A 19 1.83 3.86 -3.78
CA PRO A 19 2.21 3.03 -4.92
C PRO A 19 1.75 3.58 -6.26
N LEU A 20 0.54 4.15 -6.34
CA LEU A 20 0.03 4.75 -7.57
C LEU A 20 0.90 5.92 -8.03
N ILE A 21 1.21 6.85 -7.13
CA ILE A 21 2.04 8.03 -7.40
C ILE A 21 3.45 7.58 -7.83
N LEU A 22 4.07 6.67 -7.09
CA LEU A 22 5.42 6.19 -7.40
C LEU A 22 5.46 5.43 -8.73
N ALA A 23 4.48 4.57 -9.01
CA ALA A 23 4.38 3.88 -10.29
C ALA A 23 4.20 4.86 -11.44
N TYR A 24 3.39 5.90 -11.25
CA TYR A 24 3.21 6.95 -12.25
C TYR A 24 4.52 7.71 -12.53
N LEU A 25 5.22 8.17 -11.49
CA LEU A 25 6.48 8.89 -11.61
C LEU A 25 7.58 8.04 -12.26
N LEU A 26 7.64 6.75 -11.93
CA LEU A 26 8.62 5.80 -12.45
C LEU A 26 8.21 5.17 -13.81
N ARG A 27 7.04 5.55 -14.36
CA ARG A 27 6.48 4.98 -15.61
C ARG A 27 6.33 3.46 -15.56
N LEU A 28 5.94 2.94 -14.40
CA LEU A 28 5.64 1.53 -14.15
C LEU A 28 4.16 1.26 -14.33
N ASN A 29 3.76 -0.01 -14.27
CA ASN A 29 2.35 -0.38 -14.35
C ASN A 29 1.65 -0.02 -13.01
N PRO A 30 0.74 0.98 -13.00
CA PRO A 30 0.11 1.44 -11.76
C PRO A 30 -0.81 0.39 -11.15
N ILE A 31 -1.46 -0.43 -11.96
CA ILE A 31 -2.38 -1.47 -11.49
C ILE A 31 -1.61 -2.51 -10.68
N ILE A 32 -0.46 -2.96 -11.19
CA ILE A 32 0.38 -3.95 -10.50
C ILE A 32 0.96 -3.36 -9.21
N ALA A 33 1.41 -2.11 -9.24
CA ALA A 33 1.96 -1.46 -8.05
C ALA A 33 0.91 -1.29 -6.94
N VAL A 34 -0.30 -0.83 -7.27
CA VAL A 34 -1.40 -0.72 -6.30
C VAL A 34 -1.80 -2.09 -5.78
N PHE A 35 -2.00 -3.07 -6.66
CA PHE A 35 -2.36 -4.42 -6.28
C PHE A 35 -1.33 -5.06 -5.32
N CYS A 36 -0.03 -4.97 -5.66
CA CYS A 36 1.04 -5.50 -4.83
C CYS A 36 1.26 -4.67 -3.56
N GLY A 37 0.90 -3.38 -3.57
CA GLY A 37 0.85 -2.54 -2.38
C GLY A 37 -0.21 -3.02 -1.41
N MET A 38 -1.41 -3.38 -1.87
CA MET A 38 -2.49 -3.88 -1.00
C MET A 38 -2.31 -5.36 -0.58
N LEU A 39 -1.40 -6.09 -1.23
CA LEU A 39 -1.26 -7.53 -1.06
C LEU A 39 -0.87 -7.97 0.36
N PRO A 40 0.01 -7.28 1.12
CA PRO A 40 0.33 -7.64 2.49
C PRO A 40 -0.91 -7.68 3.40
N ASP A 41 -1.75 -6.66 3.32
CA ASP A 41 -3.02 -6.58 4.04
C ASP A 41 -4.01 -7.65 3.60
N LEU A 42 -4.12 -7.89 2.29
CA LEU A 42 -5.02 -8.90 1.72
C LEU A 42 -4.64 -10.32 2.12
N VAL A 43 -3.38 -10.57 2.50
CA VAL A 43 -2.92 -11.88 2.97
C VAL A 43 -2.96 -11.97 4.49
N ASP A 44 -2.34 -11.03 5.20
CA ASP A 44 -2.18 -11.13 6.64
C ASP A 44 -3.49 -10.88 7.41
N LYS A 45 -4.42 -10.06 6.91
CA LYS A 45 -5.71 -9.83 7.60
C LYS A 45 -6.60 -11.10 7.58
N PRO A 46 -6.82 -11.78 6.44
CA PRO A 46 -7.52 -13.07 6.45
C PRO A 46 -6.78 -14.15 7.23
N LEU A 47 -5.45 -14.18 7.18
CA LEU A 47 -4.66 -15.17 7.89
C LEU A 47 -4.73 -14.96 9.42
N SER A 48 -4.67 -13.70 9.86
CA SER A 48 -4.89 -13.30 11.25
C SER A 48 -6.26 -13.75 11.74
N TYR A 49 -7.29 -13.64 10.89
CA TYR A 49 -8.63 -14.13 11.21
C TYR A 49 -8.70 -15.66 11.33
N VAL A 50 -8.21 -16.41 10.35
CA VAL A 50 -8.35 -17.89 10.32
C VAL A 50 -7.50 -18.57 11.38
N PHE A 51 -6.32 -18.01 11.69
CA PHE A 51 -5.32 -18.66 12.55
C PHE A 51 -5.03 -17.91 13.85
N GLU A 52 -5.80 -16.86 14.17
CA GLU A 52 -5.61 -16.00 15.35
C GLU A 52 -4.17 -15.45 15.46
N MET A 53 -3.51 -15.26 14.31
CA MET A 53 -2.17 -14.70 14.21
C MET A 53 -2.22 -13.16 14.25
N GLY A 54 -1.07 -12.50 14.38
CA GLY A 54 -1.01 -11.05 14.26
C GLY A 54 -1.34 -10.57 12.83
N GLY A 55 -2.02 -9.43 12.69
CA GLY A 55 -2.40 -8.84 11.38
C GLY A 55 -1.25 -8.31 10.52
N ARG A 56 0.01 -8.41 11.02
CA ARG A 56 1.25 -8.00 10.34
C ARG A 56 2.29 -9.11 10.53
N TYR A 57 2.17 -10.17 9.74
CA TYR A 57 2.88 -11.44 9.94
C TYR A 57 3.74 -11.79 8.72
N ILE A 58 3.31 -12.73 7.88
CA ILE A 58 4.13 -13.30 6.80
C ILE A 58 4.22 -12.35 5.61
N ALA A 59 3.12 -11.70 5.27
CA ALA A 59 3.04 -10.86 4.09
C ALA A 59 3.62 -9.45 4.32
N HIS A 60 3.66 -9.00 5.57
CA HIS A 60 4.38 -7.78 5.99
C HIS A 60 5.90 -8.00 6.18
N THR A 61 6.52 -8.80 5.32
CA THR A 61 7.96 -9.06 5.32
C THR A 61 8.61 -8.61 4.02
N LEU A 62 9.89 -8.22 4.09
CA LEU A 62 10.68 -7.92 2.90
C LEU A 62 10.81 -9.17 2.01
N LEU A 63 10.91 -10.36 2.62
CA LEU A 63 10.96 -11.63 1.90
C LEU A 63 9.72 -11.84 1.04
N PHE A 64 8.52 -11.63 1.60
CA PHE A 64 7.28 -11.73 0.84
C PHE A 64 7.24 -10.76 -0.35
N VAL A 65 7.57 -9.49 -0.12
CA VAL A 65 7.64 -8.47 -1.17
C VAL A 65 8.62 -8.90 -2.27
N LEU A 66 9.80 -9.42 -1.93
CA LEU A 66 10.79 -9.88 -2.89
C LEU A 66 10.28 -11.08 -3.70
N VAL A 67 9.68 -12.08 -3.06
CA VAL A 67 9.14 -13.27 -3.75
C VAL A 67 8.05 -12.87 -4.73
N VAL A 68 7.10 -12.03 -4.32
CA VAL A 68 6.04 -11.52 -5.20
C VAL A 68 6.65 -10.73 -6.36
N SER A 69 7.62 -9.86 -6.08
CA SER A 69 8.30 -9.07 -7.12
C SER A 69 9.02 -9.94 -8.15
N ILE A 70 9.70 -11.00 -7.70
CA ILE A 70 10.35 -11.96 -8.59
C ILE A 70 9.31 -12.70 -9.43
N ALA A 71 8.20 -13.14 -8.84
CA ALA A 71 7.12 -13.80 -9.58
C ALA A 71 6.58 -12.92 -10.72
N PHE A 72 6.33 -11.63 -10.46
CA PHE A 72 5.94 -10.68 -11.51
C PHE A 72 7.08 -10.37 -12.50
N ALA A 73 8.33 -10.37 -12.05
CA ALA A 73 9.50 -10.18 -12.92
C ALA A 73 9.66 -11.30 -13.96
N LEU A 74 9.31 -12.55 -13.60
CA LEU A 74 9.32 -13.70 -14.50
C LEU A 74 8.34 -13.54 -15.66
N TRP A 75 7.18 -12.90 -15.42
CA TRP A 75 6.26 -12.54 -16.50
C TRP A 75 6.80 -11.38 -17.33
N ARG A 76 7.22 -10.28 -16.66
CA ARG A 76 7.87 -9.15 -17.32
C ARG A 76 8.71 -8.40 -16.31
N ARG A 77 9.99 -8.17 -16.61
CA ARG A 77 10.93 -7.45 -15.70
C ARG A 77 10.37 -6.14 -15.11
N ARG A 78 9.68 -5.34 -15.92
CA ARG A 78 9.05 -4.08 -15.46
C ARG A 78 7.85 -4.29 -14.53
N HIS A 79 7.14 -5.42 -14.62
CA HIS A 79 6.08 -5.77 -13.68
C HIS A 79 6.67 -6.13 -12.31
N GLY A 80 7.80 -6.83 -12.27
CA GLY A 80 8.50 -7.11 -11.02
C GLY A 80 8.93 -5.83 -10.29
N LEU A 81 9.40 -4.83 -11.03
CA LEU A 81 9.72 -3.52 -10.45
C LEU A 81 8.46 -2.79 -9.95
N ALA A 82 7.34 -2.86 -10.68
CA ALA A 82 6.07 -2.31 -10.22
C ALA A 82 5.59 -2.98 -8.92
N ALA A 83 5.67 -4.32 -8.86
CA ALA A 83 5.32 -5.09 -7.69
C ALA A 83 6.22 -4.75 -6.48
N PHE A 84 7.53 -4.60 -6.71
CA PHE A 84 8.49 -4.22 -5.69
C PHE A 84 8.18 -2.84 -5.11
N ILE A 85 7.95 -1.85 -5.97
CA ILE A 85 7.60 -0.49 -5.55
C ILE A 85 6.28 -0.48 -4.77
N GLY A 86 5.29 -1.26 -5.18
CA GLY A 86 4.04 -1.44 -4.44
C GLY A 86 4.28 -1.99 -3.04
N GLY A 87 4.84 -3.20 -2.96
CA GLY A 87 5.03 -3.89 -1.70
C GLY A 87 5.98 -3.17 -0.74
N ILE A 88 7.07 -2.56 -1.24
CA ILE A 88 7.99 -1.83 -0.36
C ILE A 88 7.36 -0.55 0.19
N SER A 89 6.52 0.12 -0.59
CA SER A 89 5.80 1.31 -0.11
C SER A 89 4.87 0.93 1.02
N HIS A 90 4.20 -0.22 0.93
CA HIS A 90 3.34 -0.72 2.01
C HIS A 90 4.11 -0.94 3.30
N LEU A 91 5.23 -1.65 3.24
CA LEU A 91 6.08 -1.89 4.42
C LEU A 91 6.60 -0.58 5.04
N VAL A 92 6.96 0.40 4.22
CA VAL A 92 7.46 1.71 4.69
C VAL A 92 6.35 2.50 5.40
N ILE A 93 5.13 2.49 4.87
CA ILE A 93 3.98 3.18 5.48
C ILE A 93 3.68 2.58 6.86
N ASP A 94 3.65 1.26 6.95
CA ASP A 94 3.31 0.57 8.19
C ASP A 94 4.43 0.58 9.23
N TRP A 95 5.68 0.83 8.80
CA TRP A 95 6.95 0.99 9.56
C TRP A 95 7.29 -0.12 10.58
N SER A 96 6.40 -0.33 11.53
CA SER A 96 6.40 -1.37 12.57
C SER A 96 5.96 -2.74 12.01
N VAL A 97 6.76 -3.28 11.10
CA VAL A 97 6.53 -4.58 10.44
C VAL A 97 7.73 -5.52 10.63
N PRO A 98 7.54 -6.85 10.56
CA PRO A 98 8.61 -7.84 10.72
C PRO A 98 9.51 -7.94 9.47
N TRP A 99 10.20 -6.84 9.10
CA TRP A 99 10.98 -6.71 7.88
C TRP A 99 11.79 -7.94 7.47
N PHE A 100 12.49 -8.57 8.41
CA PHE A 100 13.44 -9.66 8.16
C PHE A 100 12.97 -11.04 8.63
N TYR A 101 11.70 -11.22 9.00
CA TYR A 101 11.18 -12.55 9.30
C TYR A 101 11.25 -13.44 8.05
N PRO A 102 11.64 -14.74 8.16
CA PRO A 102 11.90 -15.51 9.38
C PRO A 102 13.37 -15.52 9.86
N PHE A 103 14.25 -14.68 9.29
CA PHE A 103 15.68 -14.65 9.66
C PHE A 103 15.97 -13.90 10.97
N LYS A 104 15.00 -13.13 11.45
CA LYS A 104 15.03 -12.44 12.74
C LYS A 104 13.72 -12.70 13.46
N GLU A 105 13.80 -12.93 14.77
CA GLU A 105 12.63 -13.10 15.63
C GLU A 105 11.93 -11.75 15.89
N TYR A 106 10.60 -11.78 15.90
CA TYR A 106 9.74 -10.65 16.19
C TYR A 106 8.63 -11.08 17.14
N SER A 107 8.23 -10.19 18.05
CA SER A 107 7.04 -10.40 18.88
C SER A 107 5.81 -10.02 18.07
N PHE A 108 4.96 -11.00 17.76
CA PHE A 108 3.70 -10.78 17.07
C PHE A 108 2.60 -10.54 18.09
N ARG A 109 1.86 -9.44 17.94
CA ARG A 109 0.71 -9.17 18.79
C ARG A 109 -0.49 -9.90 18.21
N HIS A 110 -1.09 -10.79 18.99
CA HIS A 110 -2.32 -11.48 18.64
C HIS A 110 -3.50 -10.54 18.87
N TYR A 111 -4.40 -10.48 17.88
CA TYR A 111 -5.66 -9.76 17.98
C TYR A 111 -6.78 -10.78 17.76
N HIS A 112 -7.77 -10.80 18.65
CA HIS A 112 -9.04 -11.46 18.39
C HIS A 112 -9.94 -10.45 17.68
N TYR A 113 -10.37 -10.79 16.47
CA TYR A 113 -11.34 -10.00 15.70
C TYR A 113 -12.67 -10.73 15.65
N ASP A 114 -13.75 -10.03 16.01
CA ASP A 114 -15.13 -10.51 15.80
C ASP A 114 -15.59 -10.21 14.36
N ILE A 115 -16.26 -11.15 13.69
CA ILE A 115 -16.70 -11.03 12.28
C ILE A 115 -17.47 -9.73 11.99
N PRO A 116 -18.43 -9.30 12.82
CA PRO A 116 -19.15 -8.06 12.59
C PRO A 116 -18.24 -6.83 12.63
N GLU A 117 -17.26 -6.78 13.53
CA GLU A 117 -16.34 -5.64 13.68
C GLU A 117 -15.40 -5.51 12.48
N PHE A 118 -14.94 -6.63 11.90
CA PHE A 118 -14.13 -6.62 10.68
C PHE A 118 -14.87 -5.97 9.50
N PHE A 119 -16.12 -6.39 9.24
CA PHE A 119 -16.91 -5.80 8.15
C PHE A 119 -17.28 -4.35 8.45
N ASP A 120 -17.60 -4.01 9.69
CA ASP A 120 -17.97 -2.65 10.09
C ASP A 120 -16.77 -1.68 10.00
N GLU A 121 -15.55 -2.14 10.28
CA GLU A 121 -14.32 -1.34 10.13
C GLU A 121 -13.93 -1.15 8.66
N TYR A 122 -14.01 -2.23 7.86
CA TYR A 122 -13.61 -2.21 6.45
C TYR A 122 -14.63 -1.51 5.53
N PHE A 123 -15.93 -1.60 5.85
CA PHE A 123 -17.01 -1.03 5.05
C PHE A 123 -17.71 0.16 5.70
N ARG A 124 -17.19 0.70 6.82
CA ARG A 124 -17.75 1.93 7.40
C ARG A 124 -17.77 3.03 6.36
N PHE A 125 -18.98 3.47 6.01
CA PHE A 125 -19.23 4.49 4.98
C PHE A 125 -18.45 5.79 5.23
N SER A 126 -18.15 6.11 6.49
CA SER A 126 -17.31 7.25 6.87
C SER A 126 -15.86 7.12 6.38
N ASN A 127 -15.32 5.91 6.40
CA ASN A 127 -13.95 5.64 6.00
C ASN A 127 -13.85 5.70 4.47
N VAL A 128 -14.76 5.03 3.76
CA VAL A 128 -14.81 5.08 2.28
C VAL A 128 -15.01 6.51 1.75
N GLY A 129 -15.86 7.32 2.39
CA GLY A 129 -16.07 8.71 2.01
C GLY A 129 -14.83 9.59 2.23
N ILE A 130 -14.18 9.46 3.38
CA ILE A 130 -12.92 10.13 3.69
C ILE A 130 -11.81 9.66 2.72
N ASP A 131 -11.80 8.37 2.38
CA ASP A 131 -10.82 7.77 1.50
C ASP A 131 -10.94 8.31 0.07
N LEU A 132 -12.16 8.44 -0.44
CA LEU A 132 -12.42 9.07 -1.73
C LEU A 132 -12.03 10.56 -1.75
N ILE A 133 -12.20 11.28 -0.63
CA ILE A 133 -11.74 12.66 -0.49
C ILE A 133 -10.21 12.74 -0.54
N TRP A 134 -9.50 11.86 0.17
CA TRP A 134 -8.03 11.83 0.13
C TRP A 134 -7.49 11.37 -1.23
N MET A 135 -8.10 10.37 -1.87
CA MET A 135 -7.73 9.91 -3.21
C MET A 135 -7.95 11.01 -4.26
N SER A 136 -9.06 11.74 -4.20
CA SER A 136 -9.33 12.86 -5.09
C SER A 136 -8.39 14.05 -4.84
N GLY A 137 -8.07 14.33 -3.57
CA GLY A 137 -7.05 15.32 -3.19
C GLY A 137 -5.66 14.97 -3.73
N ALA A 138 -5.20 13.74 -3.52
CA ALA A 138 -3.92 13.26 -4.03
C ALA A 138 -3.85 13.31 -5.57
N ALA A 139 -4.92 12.87 -6.25
CA ALA A 139 -5.03 12.95 -7.70
C ALA A 139 -5.01 14.40 -8.21
N ALA A 140 -5.68 15.33 -7.51
CA ALA A 140 -5.67 16.75 -7.84
C ALA A 140 -4.27 17.36 -7.71
N VAL A 141 -3.53 17.03 -6.64
CA VAL A 141 -2.14 17.49 -6.46
C VAL A 141 -1.25 16.99 -7.59
N VAL A 142 -1.30 15.69 -7.91
CA VAL A 142 -0.55 15.10 -9.03
C VAL A 142 -0.91 15.78 -10.34
N PHE A 143 -2.20 16.00 -10.60
CA PHE A 143 -2.68 16.67 -11.80
C PHE A 143 -2.13 18.11 -11.90
N VAL A 144 -2.16 18.88 -10.82
CA VAL A 144 -1.62 20.24 -10.75
C VAL A 144 -0.11 20.23 -11.01
N CYS A 145 0.64 19.34 -10.36
CA CYS A 145 2.09 19.21 -10.56
C CYS A 145 2.43 18.89 -12.03
N LEU A 146 1.68 17.98 -12.66
CA LEU A 146 1.88 17.62 -14.07
C LEU A 146 1.50 18.75 -15.03
N TRP A 147 0.42 19.46 -14.74
CA TRP A 147 -0.01 20.61 -15.51
C TRP A 147 1.03 21.73 -15.45
N LEU A 148 1.56 22.03 -14.26
CA LEU A 148 2.64 23.00 -14.07
C LEU A 148 3.92 22.57 -14.80
N ALA A 149 4.33 21.32 -14.67
CA ALA A 149 5.53 20.80 -15.35
C ALA A 149 5.41 20.89 -16.89
N ARG A 150 4.24 20.54 -17.45
CA ARG A 150 3.96 20.70 -18.89
C ARG A 150 3.99 22.16 -19.33
N ARG A 151 3.39 23.06 -18.53
CA ARG A 151 3.36 24.50 -18.83
C ARG A 151 4.77 25.09 -18.81
N TYR A 152 5.60 24.66 -17.87
CA TYR A 152 7.00 25.09 -17.76
C TYR A 152 7.83 24.59 -18.95
N SER A 153 7.66 23.31 -19.34
CA SER A 153 8.34 22.72 -20.50
C SER A 153 8.02 23.45 -21.81
N LYS A 154 6.75 23.81 -22.06
CA LYS A 154 6.36 24.56 -23.27
C LYS A 154 6.93 25.98 -23.32
N ARG A 155 7.08 26.64 -22.18
CA ARG A 155 7.67 28.00 -22.11
C ARG A 155 9.17 27.99 -22.38
N ARG A 156 9.88 26.91 -22.02
CA ARG A 156 11.30 26.74 -22.30
C ARG A 156 11.56 26.56 -23.80
N SER A 157 10.77 25.72 -24.49
CA SER A 157 10.95 25.48 -25.93
C SER A 157 10.56 26.65 -26.86
N GLN A 158 9.99 27.73 -26.32
CA GLN A 158 9.71 28.96 -27.07
C GLN A 158 10.75 30.07 -26.82
N ARG A 159 11.71 29.82 -25.93
CA ARG A 159 12.81 30.75 -25.59
C ARG A 159 14.16 30.29 -26.16
N GLU A 160 14.22 29.07 -26.70
CA GLU A 160 15.34 28.51 -27.48
C GLU A 160 14.99 28.65 -28.97
#